data_AF-A0A9Q0ZV16-F1
#
_entry.id   AF-A0A9Q0ZV16-F1
#
_cell.length_a   1.000
_cell.length_b   1.000
_cell.length_c   1.000
_cell.angle_alpha   90.00
_cell.angle_beta   90.00
_cell.angle_gamma   90.00
#
_symmetry.space_group_name_H-M   'P 1'
#
loop_
_entity.id
_entity.type
_entity.pdbx_description
1 polymer ?
#
loop_
_entity_poly.entity_id
_entity_poly.type
_entity_poly.pdbx_seq_one_letter_code
_entity_poly.pdbx_strand_id
1 'polypeptide(L)' 'MWFWNRKGASGFSASSTAEDVTEGIDGSGLTAIVTGASSGIGAETARVLALRGVHVVMGVRNLEAGREVKGGNC' A
#
# COMPACT_ATOMS: atom_id res chain seq x y z
N MET A 1 16.53 -20.44 1.30
CA MET A 1 15.78 -19.45 2.11
C MET A 1 16.57 -18.18 2.48
N TRP A 2 17.91 -18.20 2.53
CA TRP A 2 18.71 -17.04 2.97
C TRP A 2 18.75 -15.85 1.99
N PHE A 3 18.53 -16.11 0.70
CA PHE A 3 18.60 -15.11 -0.38
C PHE A 3 17.47 -14.07 -0.33
N TRP A 4 16.26 -14.44 0.09
CA TRP A 4 15.11 -13.51 0.15
C TRP A 4 15.13 -12.58 1.38
N ASN A 5 15.87 -12.95 2.43
CA ASN A 5 15.96 -12.21 3.69
C ASN A 5 17.21 -11.32 3.79
N ARG A 6 18.02 -11.23 2.72
CA ARG A 6 19.17 -10.32 2.68
C ARG A 6 18.68 -8.89 2.49
N LYS A 7 18.86 -8.07 3.52
CA LYS A 7 18.55 -6.63 3.48
C LYS A 7 19.51 -5.90 2.55
N GLY A 8 18.96 -5.03 1.69
CA GLY A 8 19.74 -4.16 0.81
C GLY A 8 20.18 -2.86 1.49
N ALA A 9 20.73 -1.93 0.71
CA ALA A 9 21.15 -0.61 1.22
C ALA A 9 19.98 0.21 1.80
N SER A 10 18.74 -0.08 1.39
CA SER A 10 17.52 0.53 1.96
C SER A 10 17.12 -0.03 3.33
N GLY A 11 17.78 -1.08 3.83
CA GLY A 11 17.39 -1.74 5.09
C GLY A 11 16.23 -2.73 4.98
N PHE A 12 15.59 -2.82 3.81
CA PHE A 12 14.48 -3.75 3.52
C PHE A 12 14.92 -4.93 2.65
N SER A 13 14.15 -6.02 2.68
CA SER A 13 14.34 -7.23 1.88
C SER A 13 13.08 -7.60 1.11
N ALA A 14 13.15 -8.61 0.23
CA ALA A 14 11.98 -9.07 -0.53
C ALA A 14 10.86 -9.66 0.36
N SER A 15 11.19 -9.95 1.63
CA SER A 15 10.26 -10.39 2.66
C SER A 15 9.65 -9.26 3.49
N SER A 16 10.09 -8.01 3.33
CA SER A 16 9.53 -6.86 4.06
C SER A 16 8.12 -6.56 3.57
N THR A 17 7.20 -6.32 4.51
CA THR A 17 5.81 -5.98 4.20
C THR A 17 5.66 -4.50 3.88
N ALA A 18 4.55 -4.11 3.26
CA ALA A 18 4.26 -2.70 3.01
C ALA A 18 4.09 -1.91 4.33
N GLU A 19 3.62 -2.56 5.39
CA GLU A 19 3.54 -1.96 6.73
C GLU A 19 4.93 -1.70 7.31
N ASP A 20 5.85 -2.68 7.24
CA ASP A 20 7.24 -2.51 7.69
C ASP A 20 7.94 -1.36 6.98
N VAL A 21 7.74 -1.24 5.67
CA VAL A 21 8.40 -0.22 4.85
C VAL A 21 7.87 1.19 5.13
N THR A 22 6.65 1.29 5.64
CA THR A 22 5.99 2.58 5.92
C THR A 22 5.88 2.89 7.41
N GLU A 23 6.51 2.10 8.27
CA GLU A 23 6.47 2.30 9.71
C GLU A 23 6.98 3.70 10.09
N GLY A 24 6.22 4.39 10.94
CA GLY A 24 6.55 5.73 11.42
C GLY A 24 6.33 6.88 10.43
N ILE A 25 5.84 6.60 9.21
CA ILE A 25 5.49 7.65 8.24
C ILE A 25 4.12 8.24 8.61
N ASP A 26 4.08 9.55 8.83
CA ASP A 26 2.85 10.33 8.88
C ASP A 26 2.59 10.97 7.52
N GLY A 27 1.53 10.51 6.85
CA GLY A 27 1.07 11.00 5.56
C GLY A 27 -0.11 11.97 5.65
N SER A 28 -0.49 12.39 6.85
CA SER A 28 -1.60 13.31 7.07
C SER A 28 -1.43 14.58 6.24
N GLY A 29 -2.47 14.92 5.46
CA GLY A 29 -2.47 16.09 4.58
C GLY A 29 -1.92 15.83 3.16
N LEU A 30 -1.39 14.64 2.88
CA LEU A 30 -1.04 14.23 1.52
C LEU A 30 -2.26 13.64 0.78
N THR A 31 -2.26 13.79 -0.53
CA THR A 31 -3.22 13.11 -1.42
C THR A 31 -2.47 12.28 -2.44
N ALA A 32 -2.85 11.02 -2.61
CA ALA A 32 -2.25 10.10 -3.56
C ALA A 32 -3.30 9.52 -4.51
N ILE A 33 -2.95 9.42 -5.80
CA ILE A 33 -3.76 8.71 -6.80
C ILE A 33 -3.12 7.36 -7.06
N VAL A 34 -3.85 6.28 -6.78
CA VAL A 34 -3.37 4.91 -7.00
C VAL A 34 -4.17 4.29 -8.14
N THR A 35 -3.48 4.00 -9.26
CA THR A 35 -4.10 3.32 -10.41
C THR A 35 -4.01 1.80 -10.25
N GLY A 36 -5.01 1.07 -10.76
CA GLY A 36 -5.05 -0.38 -10.59
C GLY A 36 -5.29 -0.81 -9.13
N ALA A 37 -5.89 0.05 -8.31
CA ALA A 37 -6.12 -0.17 -6.88
C ALA A 37 -7.18 -1.24 -6.56
N SER A 38 -7.67 -1.97 -7.55
CA SER A 38 -8.70 -3.00 -7.38
C SER A 38 -8.17 -4.36 -6.93
N SER A 39 -6.85 -4.60 -6.96
CA SER A 39 -6.25 -5.88 -6.55
C SER A 39 -4.72 -5.79 -6.38
N GLY A 40 -4.12 -6.83 -5.77
CA GLY A 40 -2.67 -7.03 -5.76
C GLY A 40 -1.90 -5.86 -5.14
N ILE A 41 -0.79 -5.48 -5.77
CA ILE A 41 0.10 -4.40 -5.27
C ILE A 41 -0.64 -3.06 -5.19
N GLY A 42 -1.51 -2.76 -6.16
CA GLY A 42 -2.27 -1.51 -6.15
C GLY A 42 -3.22 -1.42 -4.96
N ALA A 43 -3.91 -2.51 -4.64
CA ALA A 43 -4.80 -2.58 -3.48
C ALA A 43 -4.00 -2.43 -2.17
N GLU A 44 -2.89 -3.17 -2.04
CA GLU A 44 -2.04 -3.09 -0.84
C GLU A 44 -1.40 -1.70 -0.67
N THR A 45 -1.00 -1.06 -1.78
CA THR A 45 -0.48 0.32 -1.76
C THR A 45 -1.54 1.30 -1.27
N ALA A 46 -2.78 1.19 -1.79
CA ALA A 46 -3.88 2.04 -1.37
C ALA A 46 -4.20 1.86 0.12
N ARG A 47 -4.25 0.60 0.59
CA ARG A 47 -4.50 0.24 2.00
C ARG A 47 -3.47 0.88 2.93
N VAL A 48 -2.18 0.70 2.66
CA VAL A 48 -1.13 1.19 3.54
C VAL A 48 -1.00 2.71 3.52
N LEU A 49 -1.18 3.36 2.36
CA LEU A 49 -1.20 4.83 2.31
C LEU A 49 -2.34 5.42 3.16
N ALA A 50 -3.52 4.82 3.08
CA ALA A 50 -4.67 5.26 3.86
C ALA A 50 -4.46 5.00 5.37
N LEU A 51 -3.83 3.88 5.75
CA LEU A 51 -3.38 3.61 7.13
C LEU A 51 -2.40 4.66 7.67
N ARG A 52 -1.61 5.32 6.80
CA ARG A 52 -0.72 6.43 7.18
C ARG A 52 -1.39 7.81 7.13
N GLY A 53 -2.71 7.87 6.96
CA GLY A 53 -3.47 9.13 6.98
C GLY A 53 -3.50 9.87 5.63
N VAL A 54 -3.02 9.26 4.55
CA VAL A 54 -3.06 9.84 3.21
C VAL A 54 -4.49 9.78 2.66
N HIS A 55 -4.94 10.87 2.02
CA HIS A 55 -6.18 10.85 1.24
C HIS A 55 -5.95 10.12 -0.10
N VAL A 56 -6.46 8.90 -0.21
CA VAL A 56 -6.22 8.04 -1.39
C VAL A 56 -7.39 8.12 -2.38
N VAL A 57 -7.08 8.48 -3.62
CA VAL A 57 -7.99 8.42 -4.75
C VAL A 57 -7.67 7.17 -5.58
N MET A 58 -8.62 6.23 -5.62
CA MET A 58 -8.44 4.95 -6.31
C MET A 58 -8.90 5.02 -7.77
N GLY A 59 -7.98 4.85 -8.71
CA GLY A 59 -8.24 4.67 -10.13
C GLY A 59 -8.50 3.21 -10.46
N VAL A 60 -9.79 2.82 -10.55
CA VAL A 60 -10.22 1.45 -10.86
C VAL A 60 -11.13 1.40 -12.08
N ARG A 61 -11.12 0.26 -12.80
CA ARG A 61 -12.04 -0.01 -13.91
C ARG A 61 -13.35 -0.66 -13.44
N ASN A 62 -13.27 -1.52 -12.43
CA ASN A 62 -14.41 -2.15 -11.78
C ASN A 62 -14.64 -1.50 -10.41
N LEU A 63 -15.78 -0.83 -10.26
CA LEU A 63 -16.16 -0.13 -9.03
C LEU A 63 -16.49 -1.07 -7.87
N GLU A 64 -17.01 -2.26 -8.14
CA GLU A 64 -17.35 -3.25 -7.11
C GLU A 64 -16.08 -3.79 -6.45
N ALA A 65 -15.11 -4.22 -7.26
CA ALA A 65 -13.79 -4.64 -6.77
C ALA A 65 -13.08 -3.51 -5.99
N GLY A 66 -13.19 -2.27 -6.46
CA GLY A 66 -12.64 -1.11 -5.72
C GLY A 66 -13.34 -0.86 -4.38
N ARG A 67 -14.66 -1.10 -4.28
CA ARG A 67 -15.40 -0.98 -3.02
C ARG A 67 -15.05 -2.06 -2.03
N GLU A 68 -14.81 -3.28 -2.49
CA GLU A 68 -14.33 -4.39 -1.65
C GLU A 68 -12.98 -4.05 -1.01
N VAL A 69 -12.03 -3.57 -1.81
CA VAL A 69 -10.73 -3.09 -1.30
C VAL A 69 -10.93 -1.98 -0.27
N LYS A 70 -11.73 -0.95 -0.59
CA LYS A 70 -12.04 0.14 0.35
C LYS A 70 -12.63 -0.38 1.68
N GLY A 71 -13.53 -1.35 1.62
CA GLY A 71 -14.20 -1.93 2.78
C GLY A 71 -13.27 -2.77 3.67
N GLY A 72 -12.15 -3.26 3.14
CA GLY A 72 -11.16 -4.07 3.83
C GLY A 72 -10.22 -3.32 4.78
N ASN A 73 -10.66 -2.21 5.40
CA ASN A 73 -9.84 -1.27 6.17
C ASN A 73 -8.77 -0.51 5.34
N CYS A 74 -9.17 0.06 4.20
CA CYS A 74 -8.44 1.20 3.64
C CYS A 74 -8.81 2.47 4.39
#